data_AF-A0AAE0C6Q2-F1
#
_entry.id   AF-A0AAE0C6Q2-F1
#
_cell.length_a   1.000
_cell.length_b   1.000
_cell.length_c   1.000
_cell.angle_alpha   90.00
_cell.angle_beta   90.00
_cell.angle_gamma   90.00
#
_symmetry.space_group_name_H-M   'P 1'
#
loop_
_entity.id
_entity.type
_entity.pdbx_description
1 polymer ?
#
loop_
_entity_poly.entity_id
_entity_poly.type
_entity_poly.pdbx_seq_one_letter_code
_entity_poly.pdbx_strand_id
1 'polypeptide(L)'
;MWREDKVVKVKSSSVVPDATNRDRTGLSLEHVHFIATLMSQNGFQKRVGNQGHDIPVLVRETCESDQGKRSLEKWRRLTKEVVGFPIVEVPKEYFCSLGNGHFTQALNLFRTEATSIFSGQKFKIAEDKDLREALECGVESIVLSRDMPWQDRKFISEMLNRTHDGVTWLVEKNGAITIKKAEFDKKTPQWEALSKVCDAEQLSCLIRSKLGVDYAQAERGYLAKSKL
;
A
#
# COMPACT_ATOMS: atom_id res chain seq x y z
N MET A 1 8.12 -25.08 -2.41
CA MET A 1 8.53 -23.66 -2.53
C MET A 1 7.25 -22.84 -2.57
N TRP A 2 7.04 -21.88 -1.66
CA TRP A 2 5.76 -21.13 -1.57
C TRP A 2 5.74 -19.84 -2.41
N ARG A 3 6.81 -19.51 -3.13
CA ARG A 3 6.86 -18.36 -4.04
C ARG A 3 6.45 -18.80 -5.45
N GLU A 4 5.68 -17.98 -6.15
CA GLU A 4 5.47 -18.18 -7.59
C GLU A 4 6.74 -17.80 -8.39
N ASP A 5 6.96 -18.47 -9.52
CA ASP A 5 8.20 -18.34 -10.28
C ASP A 5 8.31 -17.01 -11.03
N LYS A 6 7.19 -16.32 -11.26
CA LYS A 6 7.14 -15.07 -12.03
C LYS A 6 6.41 -13.99 -11.25
N VAL A 7 6.76 -12.74 -11.55
CA VAL A 7 5.94 -11.60 -11.15
C VAL A 7 4.61 -11.62 -11.89
N VAL A 8 3.56 -11.20 -11.20
CA VAL A 8 2.19 -11.20 -11.71
C VAL A 8 1.65 -9.79 -11.64
N LYS A 9 0.97 -9.32 -12.70
CA LYS A 9 0.23 -8.06 -12.65
C LYS A 9 -1.02 -8.26 -11.80
N VAL A 10 -1.13 -7.51 -10.70
CA VAL A 10 -2.27 -7.59 -9.77
C VAL A 10 -2.97 -6.24 -9.69
N LYS A 11 -4.28 -6.24 -9.88
CA LYS A 11 -5.12 -5.03 -9.75
C LYS A 11 -5.23 -4.63 -8.29
N SER A 12 -5.12 -3.33 -8.01
CA SER A 12 -5.27 -2.78 -6.66
C SER A 12 -6.61 -3.13 -5.98
N SER A 13 -7.68 -3.30 -6.76
CA SER A 13 -9.01 -3.69 -6.28
C SER A 13 -9.08 -5.14 -5.79
N SER A 14 -8.11 -5.97 -6.18
CA SER A 14 -7.98 -7.35 -5.71
C SER A 14 -7.03 -7.48 -4.52
N VAL A 15 -6.54 -6.37 -3.95
CA VAL A 15 -5.58 -6.38 -2.85
C VAL A 15 -6.23 -5.88 -1.56
N VAL A 16 -6.20 -6.72 -0.55
CA VAL A 16 -6.53 -6.39 0.83
C VAL A 16 -5.23 -6.21 1.60
N PRO A 17 -5.03 -5.11 2.33
CA PRO A 17 -3.85 -4.93 3.18
C PRO A 17 -3.79 -6.02 4.24
N ASP A 18 -2.64 -6.70 4.37
CA ASP A 18 -2.48 -7.66 5.44
C ASP A 18 -2.29 -6.90 6.76
N ALA A 19 -3.37 -6.81 7.52
CA ALA A 19 -3.38 -6.07 8.78
C ALA A 19 -2.79 -6.87 9.94
N THR A 20 -2.12 -7.99 9.67
CA THR A 20 -1.60 -8.92 10.67
C THR A 20 -0.19 -8.57 11.16
N ASN A 21 0.57 -7.80 10.39
CA ASN A 21 1.95 -7.49 10.74
C ASN A 21 2.16 -6.12 11.42
N ARG A 22 1.14 -5.27 11.47
CA ARG A 22 1.12 -4.05 12.29
C ARG A 22 0.13 -4.26 13.41
N ASP A 23 0.59 -4.94 14.47
CA ASP A 23 -0.22 -5.50 15.56
C ASP A 23 -1.12 -4.49 16.32
N ARG A 24 -1.12 -3.18 15.99
CA ARG A 24 -1.98 -2.19 16.68
C ARG A 24 -2.63 -1.08 15.85
N THR A 25 -2.09 -0.65 14.70
CA THR A 25 -2.56 0.62 14.09
C THR A 25 -2.99 0.54 12.61
N GLY A 26 -2.76 -0.57 11.92
CA GLY A 26 -3.24 -0.76 10.54
C GLY A 26 -2.58 0.17 9.51
N LEU A 27 -3.34 0.61 8.50
CA LEU A 27 -2.91 1.59 7.50
C LEU A 27 -3.23 3.02 7.96
N SER A 28 -2.28 3.93 7.77
CA SER A 28 -2.51 5.38 7.91
C SER A 28 -3.29 5.90 6.70
N LEU A 29 -4.52 6.36 6.93
CA LEU A 29 -5.35 6.97 5.89
C LEU A 29 -4.66 8.20 5.29
N GLU A 30 -4.06 9.06 6.11
CA GLU A 30 -3.33 10.25 5.65
C GLU A 30 -2.20 9.90 4.71
N HIS A 31 -1.46 8.83 5.01
CA HIS A 31 -0.40 8.38 4.13
C HIS A 31 -0.94 7.84 2.80
N VAL A 32 -2.09 7.15 2.81
CA VAL A 32 -2.76 6.72 1.55
C VAL A 32 -3.12 7.93 0.68
N HIS A 33 -3.75 8.96 1.26
CA HIS A 33 -4.10 10.19 0.54
C HIS A 33 -2.86 10.99 0.11
N PHE A 34 -1.78 10.94 0.89
CA PHE A 34 -0.53 11.62 0.56
C PHE A 34 0.14 10.97 -0.65
N ILE A 35 0.23 9.64 -0.69
CA ILE A 35 0.75 8.92 -1.86
C ILE A 35 -0.08 9.25 -3.10
N ALA A 36 -1.41 9.24 -3.01
CA ALA A 36 -2.28 9.61 -4.12
C ALA A 36 -2.07 11.08 -4.56
N THR A 37 -1.86 11.99 -3.60
CA THR A 37 -1.54 13.39 -3.88
C THR A 37 -0.21 13.53 -4.63
N LEU A 38 0.82 12.78 -4.21
CA LEU A 38 2.11 12.77 -4.92
C LEU A 38 1.97 12.22 -6.34
N MET A 39 1.15 11.18 -6.55
CA MET A 39 0.85 10.67 -7.90
C MET A 39 0.17 11.73 -8.76
N SER A 40 -0.80 12.47 -8.22
CA SER A 40 -1.46 13.56 -8.95
C SER A 40 -0.51 14.72 -9.29
N GLN A 41 0.45 15.03 -8.42
CA GLN A 41 1.37 16.16 -8.60
C GLN A 41 2.56 15.82 -9.52
N ASN A 42 3.12 14.62 -9.36
CA ASN A 42 4.39 14.24 -9.98
C ASN A 42 4.22 13.22 -11.11
N GLY A 43 2.99 12.77 -11.37
CA GLY A 43 2.70 11.63 -12.22
C GLY A 43 3.02 10.30 -11.54
N PHE A 44 2.37 9.23 -11.99
CA PHE A 44 2.60 7.88 -11.52
C PHE A 44 3.97 7.38 -11.96
N GLN A 45 4.81 7.06 -10.97
CA GLN A 45 6.17 6.59 -11.19
C GLN A 45 6.18 5.08 -11.39
N LYS A 46 5.87 4.63 -12.61
CA LYS A 46 5.91 3.21 -13.00
C LYS A 46 7.30 2.63 -12.71
N ARG A 47 7.33 1.44 -12.10
CA ARG A 47 8.59 0.79 -11.79
C ARG A 47 9.36 0.43 -13.06
N VAL A 48 10.62 0.83 -13.13
CA VAL A 48 11.58 0.41 -14.16
C VAL A 48 12.88 -0.02 -13.47
N GLY A 49 13.11 -1.33 -13.37
CA GLY A 49 14.20 -1.89 -12.59
C GLY A 49 14.04 -1.60 -11.09
N ASN A 50 14.88 -0.72 -10.54
CA ASN A 50 14.84 -0.29 -9.14
C ASN A 50 14.33 1.15 -8.93
N GLN A 51 13.93 1.81 -10.00
CA GLN A 51 13.39 3.17 -9.95
C GLN A 51 11.86 3.13 -9.94
N GLY A 52 11.23 4.13 -9.34
CA GLY A 52 9.77 4.25 -9.21
C GLY A 52 9.24 3.66 -7.89
N HIS A 53 8.05 3.08 -7.91
CA HIS A 53 7.46 2.46 -6.73
C HIS A 53 8.13 1.13 -6.34
N ASP A 54 8.06 0.77 -5.06
CA ASP A 54 8.47 -0.55 -4.57
C ASP A 54 7.60 -1.68 -5.15
N ILE A 55 8.17 -2.87 -5.33
CA ILE A 55 7.38 -4.02 -5.78
C ILE A 55 6.44 -4.49 -4.65
N PRO A 56 5.12 -4.62 -4.89
CA PRO A 56 4.22 -5.22 -3.92
C PRO A 56 4.55 -6.69 -3.69
N VAL A 57 4.53 -7.11 -2.42
CA VAL A 57 4.65 -8.53 -2.04
C VAL A 57 3.29 -8.97 -1.51
N LEU A 58 2.71 -9.94 -2.20
CA LEU A 58 1.32 -10.34 -2.07
C LEU A 58 1.23 -11.83 -1.79
N VAL A 59 0.28 -12.24 -0.97
CA VAL A 59 -0.05 -13.66 -0.74
C VAL A 59 -1.42 -13.92 -1.35
N ARG A 60 -1.56 -14.96 -2.18
CA ARG A 60 -2.88 -15.40 -2.64
C ARG A 60 -3.74 -15.79 -1.47
N GLU A 61 -4.99 -15.36 -1.50
CA GLU A 61 -5.94 -15.67 -0.45
C GLU A 61 -7.36 -15.81 -0.99
N THR A 62 -8.23 -16.41 -0.18
CA THR A 62 -9.64 -16.60 -0.50
C THR A 62 -10.50 -16.21 0.69
N CYS A 63 -11.73 -15.75 0.43
CA CYS A 63 -12.72 -15.49 1.47
C CYS A 63 -13.15 -16.77 2.23
N GLU A 64 -12.71 -17.93 1.81
CA GLU A 64 -13.05 -19.22 2.42
C GLU A 64 -12.03 -19.68 3.47
N SER A 65 -10.77 -19.23 3.37
CA SER A 65 -9.73 -19.59 4.34
C SER A 65 -9.90 -18.81 5.65
N ASP A 66 -9.48 -19.40 6.77
CA ASP A 66 -9.57 -18.73 8.08
C ASP A 66 -8.78 -17.43 8.11
N GLN A 67 -7.58 -17.44 7.51
CA GLN A 67 -6.73 -16.27 7.42
C GLN A 67 -7.35 -15.20 6.53
N GLY A 68 -7.90 -15.61 5.38
CA GLY A 68 -8.54 -14.69 4.47
C GLY A 68 -9.74 -14.00 5.10
N LYS A 69 -10.65 -14.77 5.71
CA LYS A 69 -11.81 -14.24 6.45
C LYS A 69 -11.39 -13.17 7.45
N ARG A 70 -10.39 -13.46 8.29
CA ARG A 70 -9.89 -12.50 9.30
C ARG A 70 -9.34 -11.22 8.68
N SER A 71 -8.50 -11.34 7.65
CA SER A 71 -7.94 -10.16 6.96
C SER A 71 -9.03 -9.31 6.31
N LEU A 72 -10.01 -9.96 5.67
CA LEU A 72 -11.13 -9.30 5.01
C LEU A 72 -12.09 -8.64 6.00
N GLU A 73 -12.43 -9.30 7.11
CA GLU A 73 -13.25 -8.75 8.18
C GLU A 73 -12.59 -7.52 8.81
N LYS A 74 -11.29 -7.60 9.11
CA LYS A 74 -10.53 -6.47 9.64
C LYS A 74 -10.49 -5.31 8.66
N TRP A 75 -10.31 -5.58 7.37
CA TRP A 75 -10.35 -4.55 6.33
C TRP A 75 -11.73 -3.90 6.22
N ARG A 76 -12.80 -4.70 6.12
CA ARG A 76 -14.19 -4.21 6.08
C ARG A 76 -14.53 -3.34 7.28
N ARG A 77 -14.10 -3.77 8.48
CA ARG A 77 -14.27 -2.99 9.71
C ARG A 77 -13.53 -1.66 9.61
N LEU A 78 -12.25 -1.66 9.21
CA LEU A 78 -11.46 -0.44 9.05
C LEU A 78 -12.10 0.54 8.05
N THR A 79 -12.55 0.06 6.88
CA THR A 79 -13.21 0.91 5.87
C THR A 79 -14.58 1.43 6.31
N LYS A 80 -15.25 0.75 7.26
CA LYS A 80 -16.54 1.17 7.82
C LYS A 80 -16.34 2.20 8.93
N GLU A 81 -15.33 2.02 9.77
CA GLU A 81 -15.06 2.88 10.93
C GLU A 81 -14.31 4.15 10.54
N VAL A 82 -13.43 4.09 9.53
CA VAL A 82 -12.58 5.20 9.13
C VAL A 82 -13.03 5.74 7.78
N VAL A 83 -13.74 6.86 7.83
CA VAL A 83 -14.23 7.57 6.64
C VAL A 83 -13.06 8.09 5.82
N GLY A 84 -13.04 7.77 4.53
CA GLY A 84 -12.07 8.28 3.56
C GLY A 84 -11.18 7.21 2.93
N PHE A 85 -11.18 5.97 3.45
CA PHE A 85 -10.63 4.84 2.70
C PHE A 85 -11.48 4.56 1.45
N PRO A 86 -10.88 4.09 0.34
CA PRO A 86 -11.63 3.69 -0.83
C PRO A 86 -12.38 2.38 -0.54
N ILE A 87 -13.66 2.34 -0.88
CA ILE A 87 -14.47 1.12 -0.79
C ILE A 87 -14.44 0.46 -2.16
N VAL A 88 -13.78 -0.69 -2.24
CA VAL A 88 -13.72 -1.53 -3.45
C VAL A 88 -14.32 -2.90 -3.16
N GLU A 89 -15.02 -3.46 -4.14
CA GLU A 89 -15.51 -4.83 -4.06
C GLU A 89 -14.34 -5.80 -4.08
N VAL A 90 -14.21 -6.60 -3.02
CA VAL A 90 -13.15 -7.61 -2.90
C VAL A 90 -13.67 -8.91 -3.53
N PRO A 91 -13.00 -9.45 -4.57
CA PRO A 91 -13.37 -10.72 -5.16
C PRO A 91 -13.21 -11.91 -4.20
N LYS A 92 -13.81 -13.06 -4.53
CA LYS A 92 -13.69 -14.30 -3.73
C LYS A 92 -12.23 -14.73 -3.57
N GLU A 93 -11.48 -14.69 -4.66
CA GLU A 93 -10.04 -14.87 -4.68
C GLU A 93 -9.38 -13.49 -4.75
N TYR A 94 -8.50 -13.21 -3.82
CA TYR A 94 -7.86 -11.90 -3.69
C TYR A 94 -6.42 -12.08 -3.18
N PHE A 95 -5.75 -10.96 -2.92
CA PHE A 95 -4.38 -10.95 -2.43
C PHE A 95 -4.29 -10.20 -1.10
N CYS A 96 -3.59 -10.79 -0.13
CA CYS A 96 -3.16 -10.10 1.08
C CYS A 96 -1.80 -9.44 0.85
N SER A 97 -1.70 -8.12 1.07
CA SER A 97 -0.44 -7.38 0.91
C SER A 97 0.42 -7.45 2.17
N LEU A 98 1.58 -8.10 2.10
CA LEU A 98 2.60 -8.13 3.16
C LEU A 98 3.42 -6.82 3.23
N GLY A 99 3.43 -6.06 2.14
CA GLY A 99 4.04 -4.74 2.01
C GLY A 99 3.37 -3.95 0.88
N ASN A 100 3.56 -2.63 0.86
CA ASN A 100 2.92 -1.70 -0.09
C ASN A 100 1.38 -1.60 0.03
N GLY A 101 0.83 -1.84 1.23
CA GLY A 101 -0.60 -1.65 1.51
C GLY A 101 -1.07 -0.22 1.25
N HIS A 102 -0.31 0.81 1.67
CA HIS A 102 -0.69 2.21 1.41
C HIS A 102 -0.72 2.55 -0.08
N PHE A 103 0.26 2.08 -0.84
CA PHE A 103 0.36 2.28 -2.29
C PHE A 103 -0.85 1.66 -3.02
N THR A 104 -1.20 0.41 -2.70
CA THR A 104 -2.36 -0.25 -3.32
C THR A 104 -3.67 0.48 -3.01
N GLN A 105 -3.85 0.97 -1.78
CA GLN A 105 -5.02 1.77 -1.45
C GLN A 105 -5.01 3.17 -2.09
N ALA A 106 -3.83 3.76 -2.33
CA ALA A 106 -3.74 5.02 -3.04
C ALA A 106 -4.23 4.88 -4.50
N LEU A 107 -3.89 3.77 -5.16
CA LEU A 107 -4.47 3.43 -6.47
C LEU A 107 -5.99 3.27 -6.40
N ASN A 108 -6.52 2.64 -5.35
CA ASN A 108 -7.96 2.51 -5.17
C ASN A 108 -8.67 3.86 -4.99
N LEU A 109 -8.01 4.89 -4.44
CA LEU A 109 -8.59 6.25 -4.39
C LEU A 109 -8.84 6.82 -5.80
N PHE A 110 -7.95 6.59 -6.76
CA PHE A 110 -8.18 6.97 -8.16
C PHE A 110 -9.30 6.13 -8.78
N ARG A 111 -9.34 4.82 -8.50
CA ARG A 111 -10.37 3.92 -9.03
C ARG A 111 -11.78 4.34 -8.62
N THR A 112 -11.95 4.76 -7.37
CA THR A 112 -13.26 5.19 -6.84
C THR A 112 -13.51 6.69 -7.01
N GLU A 113 -12.61 7.41 -7.70
CA GLU A 113 -12.57 8.88 -7.76
C GLU A 113 -12.80 9.55 -6.40
N ALA A 114 -12.17 9.00 -5.36
CA ALA A 114 -12.36 9.47 -4.00
C ALA A 114 -11.89 10.92 -3.87
N THR A 115 -12.56 11.69 -3.02
CA THR A 115 -12.14 13.06 -2.70
C THR A 115 -10.89 13.02 -1.80
N SER A 116 -9.89 13.84 -2.06
CA SER A 116 -8.74 14.02 -1.16
C SER A 116 -9.20 14.60 0.18
N ILE A 117 -8.73 14.03 1.28
CA ILE A 117 -8.96 14.60 2.63
C ILE A 117 -8.17 15.90 2.86
N PHE A 118 -7.16 16.19 2.03
CA PHE A 118 -6.33 17.38 2.17
C PHE A 118 -6.84 18.55 1.32
N SER A 119 -7.18 18.29 0.06
CA SER A 119 -7.55 19.33 -0.91
C SER A 119 -9.05 19.43 -1.20
N GLY A 120 -9.84 18.42 -0.82
CA GLY A 120 -11.25 18.36 -1.21
C GLY A 120 -11.49 18.10 -2.70
N GLN A 121 -10.45 17.88 -3.50
CA GLN A 121 -10.56 17.54 -4.91
C GLN A 121 -10.60 16.03 -5.13
N LYS A 122 -11.32 15.56 -6.16
CA LYS A 122 -11.33 14.14 -6.52
C LYS A 122 -9.99 13.71 -7.12
N PHE A 123 -9.51 12.52 -6.73
CA PHE A 123 -8.42 11.87 -7.44
C PHE A 123 -8.89 11.40 -8.81
N LYS A 124 -8.28 11.93 -9.87
CA LYS A 124 -8.59 11.60 -11.26
C LYS A 124 -7.31 11.18 -11.99
N ILE A 125 -7.43 10.24 -12.92
CA ILE A 125 -6.30 9.74 -13.72
C ILE A 125 -5.74 10.84 -14.64
N ALA A 126 -6.59 11.77 -15.09
CA ALA A 126 -6.23 12.78 -16.10
C ALA A 126 -5.60 12.13 -17.34
N GLU A 127 -4.46 12.65 -17.81
CA GLU A 127 -3.74 12.16 -19.00
C GLU A 127 -2.66 11.11 -18.67
N ASP A 128 -2.54 10.68 -17.41
CA ASP A 128 -1.52 9.74 -16.97
C ASP A 128 -1.80 8.31 -17.48
N LYS A 129 -1.07 7.93 -18.55
CA LYS A 129 -1.22 6.63 -19.22
C LYS A 129 -0.72 5.48 -18.35
N ASP A 130 0.35 5.68 -17.60
CA ASP A 130 0.93 4.63 -16.75
C ASP A 130 0.05 4.36 -15.54
N LEU A 131 -0.54 5.41 -14.93
CA LEU A 131 -1.55 5.26 -13.89
C LEU A 131 -2.78 4.49 -14.41
N ARG A 132 -3.25 4.83 -15.62
CA ARG A 132 -4.35 4.10 -16.27
C ARG A 132 -4.01 2.64 -16.45
N GLU A 133 -2.82 2.33 -16.96
CA GLU A 133 -2.37 0.94 -17.12
C GLU A 133 -2.31 0.22 -15.76
N ALA A 134 -1.76 0.86 -14.72
CA ALA A 134 -1.69 0.29 -13.38
C ALA A 134 -3.07 -0.04 -12.79
N LEU A 135 -4.09 0.79 -13.07
CA LEU A 135 -5.46 0.57 -12.62
C LEU A 135 -6.17 -0.51 -13.45
N GLU A 136 -6.00 -0.53 -14.77
CA GLU A 136 -6.71 -1.46 -15.66
C GLU A 136 -6.06 -2.84 -15.71
N CYS A 137 -4.74 -2.90 -15.79
CA CYS A 137 -3.97 -4.13 -15.96
C CYS A 137 -3.34 -4.62 -14.66
N GLY A 138 -3.20 -3.76 -13.65
CA GLY A 138 -2.53 -4.07 -12.40
C GLY A 138 -1.03 -3.76 -12.40
N VAL A 139 -0.43 -3.86 -11.22
CA VAL A 139 0.99 -3.60 -10.97
C VAL A 139 1.74 -4.92 -10.81
N GLU A 140 2.94 -5.00 -11.38
CA GLU A 140 3.82 -6.16 -11.22
C GLU A 140 4.10 -6.39 -9.73
N SER A 141 3.82 -7.60 -9.27
CA SER A 141 3.87 -7.98 -7.86
C SER A 141 4.52 -9.34 -7.69
N ILE A 142 5.20 -9.54 -6.57
CA ILE A 142 5.67 -10.85 -6.12
C ILE A 142 4.49 -11.55 -5.47
N VAL A 143 4.10 -12.69 -6.01
CA VAL A 143 2.99 -13.47 -5.48
C VAL A 143 3.49 -14.71 -4.76
N LEU A 144 3.02 -14.88 -3.54
CA LEU A 144 3.27 -16.01 -2.67
C LEU A 144 2.01 -16.87 -2.59
N SER A 145 2.21 -18.18 -2.52
CA SER A 145 1.15 -19.16 -2.35
C SER A 145 0.42 -18.96 -1.03
N ARG A 146 -0.88 -19.25 -1.07
CA ARG A 146 -1.73 -19.34 0.11
C ARG A 146 -1.19 -20.32 1.16
N ASP A 147 -0.51 -21.38 0.74
CA ASP A 147 -0.01 -22.42 1.65
C ASP A 147 1.27 -21.99 2.39
N MET A 148 1.72 -20.75 2.19
CA MET A 148 2.83 -20.16 2.92
C MET A 148 2.58 -20.15 4.44
N PRO A 149 3.48 -20.72 5.25
CA PRO A 149 3.37 -20.71 6.70
C PRO A 149 3.25 -19.30 7.26
N TRP A 150 2.47 -19.17 8.33
CA TRP A 150 2.23 -17.89 9.00
C TRP A 150 3.50 -17.20 9.48
N GLN A 151 4.42 -17.98 10.06
CA GLN A 151 5.69 -17.50 10.57
C GLN A 151 6.52 -16.86 9.45
N ASP A 152 6.49 -17.44 8.25
CA ASP A 152 7.20 -16.90 7.09
C ASP A 152 6.50 -15.62 6.57
N ARG A 153 5.15 -15.58 6.54
CA ARG A 153 4.40 -14.36 6.17
C ARG A 153 4.77 -13.19 7.09
N LYS A 154 4.77 -13.44 8.41
CA LYS A 154 5.18 -12.46 9.43
C LYS A 154 6.63 -12.02 9.23
N PHE A 155 7.55 -12.96 9.09
CA PHE A 155 8.97 -12.68 8.86
C PHE A 155 9.19 -11.77 7.64
N ILE A 156 8.59 -12.10 6.49
CA ILE A 156 8.71 -11.28 5.27
C ILE A 156 8.11 -9.91 5.47
N SER A 157 6.91 -9.83 6.04
CA SER A 157 6.27 -8.54 6.25
C SER A 157 7.09 -7.67 7.21
N GLU A 158 7.68 -8.25 8.27
CA GLU A 158 8.58 -7.52 9.18
C GLU A 158 9.82 -7.03 8.44
N MET A 159 10.47 -7.91 7.68
CA MET A 159 11.68 -7.56 6.94
C MET A 159 11.43 -6.51 5.84
N LEU A 160 10.25 -6.48 5.21
CA LEU A 160 9.84 -5.40 4.29
C LEU A 160 9.71 -4.05 5.01
N ASN A 161 9.20 -4.05 6.26
CA ASN A 161 9.10 -2.84 7.08
C ASN A 161 10.46 -2.41 7.68
N ARG A 162 11.39 -3.35 7.93
CA ARG A 162 12.74 -3.10 8.45
C ARG A 162 13.75 -2.72 7.37
N THR A 163 13.34 -2.05 6.29
CA THR A 163 14.20 -1.70 5.14
C THR A 163 15.44 -0.83 5.47
N HIS A 164 15.65 -0.47 6.74
CA HIS A 164 16.88 0.12 7.29
C HIS A 164 17.96 -0.90 7.68
N ASP A 165 17.65 -2.20 7.80
CA ASP A 165 18.67 -3.23 8.09
C ASP A 165 19.46 -3.69 6.84
N GLY A 166 19.41 -2.86 5.79
CA GLY A 166 20.25 -3.04 4.62
C GLY A 166 19.79 -4.21 3.75
N VAL A 167 18.51 -4.31 3.34
CA VAL A 167 18.06 -5.34 2.39
C VAL A 167 17.15 -4.75 1.31
N THR A 168 17.54 -4.87 0.04
CA THR A 168 16.73 -4.48 -1.12
C THR A 168 16.32 -5.72 -1.91
N TRP A 169 15.03 -5.81 -2.20
CA TRP A 169 14.48 -6.83 -3.09
C TRP A 169 14.63 -6.35 -4.53
N LEU A 170 15.56 -6.96 -5.26
CA LEU A 170 15.74 -6.71 -6.69
C LEU A 170 14.90 -7.67 -7.47
N VAL A 171 14.20 -7.15 -8.47
CA VAL A 171 13.36 -7.95 -9.36
C VAL A 171 13.96 -7.80 -10.75
N GLU A 172 14.47 -8.90 -11.27
CA GLU A 172 15.02 -8.98 -12.62
C GLU A 172 13.90 -9.06 -13.65
N LYS A 173 14.22 -8.74 -14.92
CA LYS A 173 13.25 -8.74 -16.03
C LYS A 173 12.60 -10.11 -16.28
N ASN A 174 13.25 -11.19 -15.88
CA ASN A 174 12.75 -12.56 -15.96
C ASN A 174 11.85 -12.94 -14.76
N GLY A 175 11.62 -12.03 -13.82
CA GLY A 175 10.88 -12.29 -12.57
C GLY A 175 11.74 -12.89 -11.45
N ALA A 176 13.03 -13.13 -11.68
CA ALA A 176 13.94 -13.58 -10.64
C ALA A 176 14.11 -12.50 -9.58
N ILE A 177 14.06 -12.90 -8.32
CA ILE A 177 14.23 -11.99 -7.19
C ILE A 177 15.58 -12.23 -6.56
N THR A 178 16.39 -11.19 -6.54
CA THR A 178 17.69 -11.18 -5.87
C THR A 178 17.59 -10.29 -4.65
N ILE A 179 17.75 -10.87 -3.47
CA ILE A 179 17.81 -10.11 -2.22
C ILE A 179 19.26 -9.67 -2.04
N LYS A 180 19.52 -8.36 -2.15
CA LYS A 180 20.85 -7.80 -1.90
C LYS A 180 20.86 -7.09 -0.56
N LYS A 181 22.01 -7.16 0.12
CA LYS A 181 22.26 -6.28 1.25
C LYS A 181 22.30 -4.85 0.70
N ALA A 182 21.32 -4.02 1.03
CA ALA A 182 21.31 -2.62 0.65
C ALA A 182 22.51 -1.94 1.32
N GLU A 183 23.34 -1.26 0.54
CA GLU A 183 24.30 -0.32 1.10
C GLU A 183 23.50 0.77 1.82
N PHE A 184 23.87 1.04 3.07
CA PHE A 184 23.21 2.05 3.87
C PHE A 184 23.39 3.39 3.16
N ASP A 185 22.36 3.87 2.46
CA ASP A 185 22.43 5.16 1.83
C ASP A 185 22.34 6.22 2.94
N LYS A 186 23.51 6.70 3.37
CA LYS A 186 23.68 7.78 4.36
C LYS A 186 22.98 9.08 3.94
N LYS A 187 22.37 9.15 2.75
CA LYS A 187 21.63 10.30 2.23
C LYS A 187 20.10 10.14 2.25
N THR A 188 19.56 9.04 2.79
CA THR A 188 18.09 8.88 2.90
C THR A 188 17.53 10.05 3.73
N PRO A 189 16.62 10.89 3.19
CA PRO A 189 16.04 12.00 3.93
C PRO A 189 15.39 11.50 5.22
N GLN A 190 15.62 12.20 6.34
CA GLN A 190 15.10 11.81 7.67
C GLN A 190 13.59 11.50 7.65
N TRP A 191 12.84 12.26 6.85
CA TRP A 191 11.44 12.03 6.55
C TRP A 191 11.13 10.60 6.09
N GLU A 192 11.83 10.15 5.06
CA GLU A 192 11.62 8.84 4.45
C GLU A 192 11.99 7.74 5.45
N ALA A 193 13.06 7.96 6.21
CA ALA A 193 13.48 7.02 7.24
C ALA A 193 12.42 6.85 8.35
N LEU A 194 11.86 7.95 8.85
CA LEU A 194 10.80 7.94 9.86
C LEU A 194 9.51 7.29 9.34
N SER A 195 9.14 7.56 8.09
CA SER A 195 7.89 7.03 7.50
C SER A 195 7.79 5.50 7.49
N LYS A 196 8.94 4.80 7.52
CA LYS A 196 9.04 3.34 7.50
C LYS A 196 8.89 2.70 8.88
N VAL A 197 9.23 3.43 9.95
CA VAL A 197 9.19 2.93 11.35
C VAL A 197 7.98 3.42 12.13
N CYS A 198 7.34 4.51 11.69
CA CYS A 198 6.16 5.04 12.34
C CYS A 198 4.96 4.07 12.27
N ASP A 199 4.23 3.98 13.38
CA ASP A 199 2.88 3.42 13.38
C ASP A 199 1.91 4.32 12.58
N ALA A 200 0.66 3.88 12.37
CA ALA A 200 -0.26 4.63 11.53
C ALA A 200 -0.59 6.04 12.06
N GLU A 201 -0.62 6.25 13.37
CA GLU A 201 -0.93 7.56 13.97
C GLU A 201 0.29 8.48 13.89
N GLN A 202 1.46 7.98 14.28
CA GLN A 202 2.73 8.69 14.14
C GLN A 202 2.98 9.09 12.68
N LEU A 203 2.67 8.19 11.74
CA LEU A 203 2.81 8.44 10.32
C LEU A 203 1.83 9.53 9.84
N SER A 204 0.60 9.54 10.35
CA SER A 204 -0.35 10.63 10.07
C SER A 204 0.16 11.98 10.58
N CYS A 205 0.66 12.05 11.83
CA CYS A 205 1.27 13.27 12.36
C CYS A 205 2.44 13.76 11.51
N LEU A 206 3.30 12.83 11.09
CA LEU A 206 4.42 13.08 10.19
C LEU A 206 3.90 13.68 8.86
N ILE A 207 2.87 13.10 8.23
CA ILE A 207 2.26 13.59 6.98
C ILE A 207 1.70 15.01 7.11
N ARG A 208 0.97 15.27 8.18
CA ARG A 208 0.49 16.62 8.54
C ARG A 208 1.63 17.63 8.61
N SER A 209 2.72 17.30 9.32
CA SER A 209 3.90 18.16 9.41
C SER A 209 4.54 18.41 8.04
N LYS A 210 4.58 17.41 7.16
CA LYS A 210 5.15 17.55 5.81
C LYS A 210 4.31 18.42 4.88
N LEU A 211 2.99 18.35 5.01
CA LEU A 211 2.05 19.12 4.20
C LEU A 211 1.79 20.53 4.76
N GLY A 212 2.25 20.83 5.98
CA GLY A 212 1.92 22.08 6.67
C GLY A 212 0.44 22.18 7.03
N VAL A 213 -0.21 21.04 7.28
CA VAL A 213 -1.64 20.93 7.59
C VAL A 213 -1.81 20.60 9.07
N ASP A 214 -2.66 21.34 9.78
CA ASP A 214 -2.97 21.04 11.18
C ASP A 214 -4.02 19.93 11.33
N TYR A 215 -4.17 19.41 12.56
CA TYR A 215 -5.13 18.34 12.84
C TYR A 215 -6.58 18.77 12.54
N ALA A 216 -6.97 20.01 12.86
CA ALA A 216 -8.32 20.48 12.64
C ALA A 216 -8.69 20.54 11.15
N GLN A 217 -7.72 20.85 10.28
CA GLN A 217 -7.89 20.83 8.84
C GLN A 217 -8.00 19.41 8.29
N ALA A 218 -7.17 18.49 8.77
CA ALA A 218 -7.29 17.07 8.41
C ALA A 218 -8.65 16.50 8.89
N GLU A 219 -9.07 16.87 10.10
CA GLU A 219 -10.34 16.46 10.71
C GLU A 219 -11.56 16.92 9.93
N ARG A 220 -11.55 18.15 9.41
CA ARG A 220 -12.59 18.62 8.47
C ARG A 220 -12.69 17.73 7.24
N GLY A 221 -11.56 17.25 6.71
CA GLY A 221 -11.51 16.31 5.60
C GLY A 221 -12.16 14.96 5.92
N TYR A 222 -12.03 14.48 7.16
CA TYR A 222 -12.71 13.27 7.64
C TYR A 222 -14.22 13.50 7.83
N LEU A 223 -14.61 14.61 8.47
CA LEU A 223 -15.98 14.90 8.87
C LEU A 223 -16.88 15.36 7.72
N ALA A 224 -16.34 16.03 6.70
CA ALA A 224 -17.10 16.39 5.51
C ALA A 224 -17.66 15.17 4.77
N LYS A 225 -17.07 13.99 5.01
CA LYS A 225 -17.43 12.74 4.36
C LYS A 225 -18.26 11.78 5.22
N SER A 226 -18.36 11.99 6.52
CA SER A 226 -19.23 11.18 7.39
C SER A 226 -20.72 11.58 7.29
N LYS A 227 -21.02 12.65 6.54
CA LYS A 227 -22.37 13.20 6.32
C LYS A 227 -22.95 12.89 4.93
N LEU A 228 -22.27 12.07 4.12
CA LEU A 228 -22.74 11.54 2.83
C LEU A 228 -23.07 10.06 2.99
#